data_AF-A0A9P6J8T9-F1
#
_entry.id   AF-A0A9P6J8T9-F1
#
_cell.length_a   1.000
_cell.length_b   1.000
_cell.length_c   1.000
_cell.angle_alpha   90.00
_cell.angle_beta   90.00
_cell.angle_gamma   90.00
#
_symmetry.space_group_name_H-M   'P 1'
#
loop_
_entity.id
_entity.type
_entity.pdbx_description
1 polymer ?
#
loop_
_entity_poly.entity_id
_entity_poly.type
_entity_poly.pdbx_seq_one_letter_code
_entity_poly.pdbx_strand_id
1 'polypeptide(L)'
;LDGKPVQHREVQSFESEQLISYFKSFSVLSGGVKSGFKHWDEPEYPTRFLIVKSASSPRKGRSKNTVVVREVEKSMLNSGDVFLLDLGKTLYQWNGKESSVLEKTKAAEYVSGIRADRSSLKVEVIDEGTRDQKTFWDALGGQVEVKPAAAVSEEPEYVKKLYRLSNESGSVQFTLEGSGPSVNESLLDSKDVFILDVHHEIFVWVGSGSNKEEHRLGLSYAQQYLKKEGLDSRTPIAKVMQEGDHTMFDNALNRF
;
A
#
# COMPACT_ATOMS: atom_id res chain seq x y z
N LEU A 1 -9.02 20.50 14.59
CA LEU A 1 -9.91 19.71 13.71
C LEU A 1 -10.97 18.92 14.50
N ASP A 2 -11.13 19.17 15.80
CA ASP A 2 -12.25 18.67 16.64
C ASP A 2 -12.55 17.16 16.55
N GLY A 3 -11.53 16.34 16.32
CA GLY A 3 -11.69 14.88 16.18
C GLY A 3 -12.44 14.43 14.93
N LYS A 4 -12.80 15.34 14.01
CA LYS A 4 -13.54 15.04 12.78
C LYS A 4 -12.75 14.24 11.72
N PRO A 5 -11.42 14.41 11.56
CA PRO A 5 -10.67 13.66 10.56
C PRO A 5 -10.47 12.19 10.96
N VAL A 6 -10.52 11.31 9.95
CA VAL A 6 -10.08 9.92 10.06
C VAL A 6 -8.55 9.87 10.19
N GLN A 7 -8.04 9.03 11.09
CA GLN A 7 -6.61 8.84 11.28
C GLN A 7 -6.17 7.53 10.64
N HIS A 8 -5.12 7.56 9.83
CA HIS A 8 -4.57 6.36 9.19
C HIS A 8 -3.13 6.11 9.66
N ARG A 9 -2.81 4.86 9.98
CA ARG A 9 -1.43 4.39 10.13
C ARG A 9 -1.02 3.67 8.86
N GLU A 10 -0.13 4.30 8.12
CA GLU A 10 0.40 3.81 6.85
C GLU A 10 1.83 3.31 7.04
N VAL A 11 2.13 2.12 6.52
CA VAL A 11 3.45 1.51 6.62
C VAL A 11 3.97 1.26 5.22
N GLN A 12 5.25 1.59 4.97
CA GLN A 12 5.88 1.35 3.67
C GLN A 12 5.70 -0.11 3.23
N SER A 13 5.30 -0.31 1.98
CA SER A 13 4.96 -1.60 1.36
C SER A 13 3.62 -2.20 1.77
N PHE A 14 2.90 -1.54 2.69
CA PHE A 14 1.60 -1.94 3.21
C PHE A 14 0.70 -0.71 3.30
N GLU A 15 0.75 0.18 2.31
CA GLU A 15 -0.08 1.38 2.27
C GLU A 15 -1.55 1.01 1.96
N SER A 16 -2.49 1.73 2.57
CA SER A 16 -3.93 1.60 2.32
C SER A 16 -4.29 1.99 0.89
N GLU A 17 -5.40 1.46 0.38
CA GLU A 17 -5.90 1.83 -0.95
C GLU A 17 -6.27 3.30 -1.02
N GLN A 18 -6.81 3.84 0.07
CA GLN A 18 -7.19 5.23 0.19
C GLN A 18 -5.97 6.13 0.02
N LEU A 19 -4.85 5.86 0.71
CA LEU A 19 -3.64 6.64 0.55
C LEU A 19 -3.16 6.63 -0.90
N ILE A 20 -3.05 5.44 -1.51
CA ILE A 20 -2.51 5.31 -2.87
C ILE A 20 -3.43 6.02 -3.88
N SER A 21 -4.75 5.97 -3.69
CA SER A 21 -5.73 6.58 -4.59
C SER A 21 -5.61 8.10 -4.74
N TYR A 22 -5.03 8.77 -3.74
CA TYR A 22 -4.82 10.22 -3.79
C TYR A 22 -3.76 10.64 -4.79
N PHE A 23 -2.93 9.71 -5.25
CA PHE A 23 -1.81 10.01 -6.13
C PHE A 23 -2.03 9.39 -7.51
N LYS A 24 -1.81 10.19 -8.56
CA LYS A 24 -1.76 9.67 -9.94
C LYS A 24 -0.66 8.62 -10.09
N SER A 25 0.46 8.82 -9.38
CA SER A 25 1.55 7.88 -9.22
C SER A 25 2.05 7.91 -7.77
N PHE A 26 2.20 6.73 -7.16
CA PHE A 26 2.77 6.60 -5.82
C PHE A 26 4.16 5.98 -5.91
N SER A 27 5.17 6.69 -5.39
CA SER A 27 6.57 6.30 -5.51
C SER A 27 7.27 6.29 -4.16
N VAL A 28 8.00 5.22 -3.88
CA VAL A 28 8.87 5.11 -2.70
C VAL A 28 10.31 5.11 -3.15
N LEU A 29 11.04 6.14 -2.74
CA LEU A 29 12.39 6.45 -3.17
C LEU A 29 13.36 6.31 -1.99
N SER A 30 14.58 5.83 -2.25
CA SER A 30 15.60 5.73 -1.21
C SER A 30 16.06 7.12 -0.77
N GLY A 31 16.47 7.23 0.51
CA GLY A 31 16.96 8.46 1.11
C GLY A 31 15.97 9.12 2.07
N GLY A 32 16.19 10.40 2.38
CA GLY A 32 15.38 11.16 3.34
C GLY A 32 16.17 12.27 4.01
N VAL A 33 15.51 13.04 4.88
CA VAL A 33 16.13 14.15 5.59
C VAL A 33 17.00 13.62 6.74
N LYS A 34 18.33 13.76 6.66
CA LYS A 34 19.23 13.56 7.81
C LYS A 34 19.51 14.84 8.62
N SER A 35 19.38 16.04 8.04
CA SER A 35 19.78 17.31 8.70
C SER A 35 18.96 18.57 8.35
N GLY A 36 17.89 18.47 7.56
CA GLY A 36 16.88 19.54 7.40
C GLY A 36 17.26 20.77 6.56
N PHE A 37 18.50 20.91 6.07
CA PHE A 37 18.92 22.04 5.24
C PHE A 37 19.30 21.59 3.82
N LYS A 38 18.83 22.32 2.79
CA LYS A 38 19.29 22.20 1.40
C LYS A 38 19.70 23.58 0.88
N HIS A 39 20.89 23.68 0.31
CA HIS A 39 21.20 24.71 -0.69
C HIS A 39 20.63 24.24 -2.04
N TRP A 40 20.16 25.19 -2.86
CA TRP A 40 19.63 24.90 -4.18
C TRP A 40 20.78 24.88 -5.18
N ASP A 41 21.32 23.69 -5.44
CA ASP A 41 22.16 23.42 -6.61
C ASP A 41 21.29 22.95 -7.79
N GLU A 42 21.87 22.83 -8.99
CA GLU A 42 21.20 22.26 -10.17
C GLU A 42 20.55 20.91 -9.83
N PRO A 43 19.43 20.54 -10.48
CA PRO A 43 18.74 19.29 -10.18
C PRO A 43 19.64 18.10 -10.54
N GLU A 44 20.28 17.52 -9.52
CA GLU A 44 20.92 16.21 -9.61
C GLU A 44 19.83 15.14 -9.76
N TYR A 45 19.88 14.40 -10.85
CA TYR A 45 19.03 13.23 -11.07
C TYR A 45 19.84 11.98 -10.75
N PRO A 46 19.78 11.46 -9.51
CA PRO A 46 20.55 10.28 -9.14
C PRO A 46 20.11 9.08 -9.96
N THR A 47 21.05 8.16 -10.20
CA THR A 47 20.71 6.87 -10.78
C THR A 47 19.76 6.12 -9.87
N ARG A 48 18.63 5.65 -10.42
CA ARG A 48 17.64 4.85 -9.69
C ARG A 48 17.28 3.62 -10.49
N PHE A 49 17.13 2.51 -9.79
CA PHE A 49 16.55 1.30 -10.34
C PHE A 49 15.21 1.06 -9.64
N LEU A 50 14.13 1.12 -10.41
CA LEU A 50 12.77 1.10 -9.91
C LEU A 50 12.03 -0.14 -10.40
N ILE A 51 11.16 -0.68 -9.57
CA ILE A 51 10.15 -1.66 -9.97
C ILE A 51 8.79 -0.99 -10.03
N VAL A 52 8.02 -1.28 -11.08
CA VAL A 52 6.62 -0.93 -11.23
C VAL A 52 5.83 -2.20 -11.04
N LYS A 53 5.14 -2.28 -9.92
CA LYS A 53 4.35 -3.45 -9.54
C LYS A 53 2.90 -3.05 -9.41
N SER A 54 1.99 -3.87 -9.93
CA SER A 54 0.57 -3.71 -9.61
C SER A 54 0.43 -3.62 -8.09
N ALA A 55 -0.47 -2.76 -7.62
CA ALA A 55 -0.93 -2.77 -6.24
C ALA A 55 -1.78 -4.03 -6.00
N SER A 56 -1.30 -5.20 -6.42
CA SER A 56 -1.85 -6.51 -6.15
C SER A 56 -1.17 -7.02 -4.88
N SER A 57 -1.78 -6.68 -3.75
CA SER A 57 -1.77 -7.66 -2.66
C SER A 57 -2.59 -8.85 -3.18
N PRO A 58 -2.19 -10.10 -2.94
CA PRO A 58 -2.98 -11.31 -3.29
C PRO A 58 -4.35 -11.40 -2.58
N ARG A 59 -4.78 -10.33 -1.89
CA ARG A 59 -6.00 -10.24 -1.11
C ARG A 59 -7.17 -9.86 -2.02
N LYS A 60 -8.16 -10.75 -2.13
CA LYS A 60 -9.42 -10.50 -2.85
C LYS A 60 -10.02 -9.17 -2.35
N GLY A 61 -10.14 -8.19 -3.25
CA GLY A 61 -10.87 -6.96 -2.99
C GLY A 61 -10.21 -5.67 -3.49
N ARG A 62 -8.93 -5.72 -3.84
CA ARG A 62 -8.15 -4.55 -4.27
C ARG A 62 -8.54 -4.04 -5.66
N SER A 63 -8.62 -2.72 -5.82
CA SER A 63 -8.83 -2.10 -7.14
C SER A 63 -7.72 -2.51 -8.12
N LYS A 64 -8.10 -3.17 -9.22
CA LYS A 64 -7.20 -3.75 -10.23
C LYS A 64 -6.46 -2.72 -11.08
N ASN A 65 -6.46 -1.42 -10.74
CA ASN A 65 -6.01 -0.35 -11.65
C ASN A 65 -4.87 0.52 -11.12
N THR A 66 -4.30 0.16 -9.97
CA THR A 66 -3.27 0.96 -9.32
C THR A 66 -1.94 0.22 -9.35
N VAL A 67 -0.83 0.94 -9.55
CA VAL A 67 0.53 0.40 -9.40
C VAL A 67 1.28 1.19 -8.34
N VAL A 68 2.30 0.58 -7.76
CA VAL A 68 3.26 1.25 -6.90
C VAL A 68 4.64 1.17 -7.56
N VAL A 69 5.36 2.30 -7.54
CA VAL A 69 6.74 2.39 -8.02
C VAL A 69 7.68 2.40 -6.82
N ARG A 70 8.69 1.53 -6.79
CA ARG A 70 9.65 1.49 -5.67
C ARG A 70 11.07 1.39 -6.17
N GLU A 71 11.98 2.07 -5.51
CA GLU A 71 13.42 1.85 -5.71
C GLU A 71 13.83 0.48 -5.14
N VAL A 72 14.59 -0.30 -5.91
CA VAL A 72 14.99 -1.67 -5.61
C VAL A 72 16.41 -1.95 -6.07
N GLU A 73 17.00 -3.01 -5.53
CA GLU A 73 18.28 -3.54 -5.99
C GLU A 73 18.15 -4.27 -7.34
N LYS A 74 19.24 -4.28 -8.13
CA LYS A 74 19.29 -4.97 -9.43
C LYS A 74 18.96 -6.47 -9.34
N SER A 75 19.22 -7.08 -8.18
CA SER A 75 18.92 -8.49 -7.89
C SER A 75 17.43 -8.82 -7.77
N MET A 76 16.54 -7.80 -7.75
CA MET A 76 15.08 -7.99 -7.74
C MET A 76 14.50 -8.19 -9.15
N LEU A 77 15.32 -8.09 -10.20
CA LEU A 77 14.89 -8.23 -11.58
C LEU A 77 14.22 -9.60 -11.81
N ASN A 78 13.02 -9.57 -12.37
CA ASN A 78 12.23 -10.77 -12.63
C ASN A 78 11.35 -10.61 -13.88
N SER A 79 10.93 -11.73 -14.47
CA SER A 79 10.12 -11.77 -15.69
C SER A 79 8.68 -11.27 -15.52
N GLY A 80 8.17 -11.16 -14.28
CA GLY A 80 6.76 -10.87 -13.98
C GLY A 80 6.43 -9.40 -13.73
N ASP A 81 7.42 -8.51 -13.63
CA ASP A 81 7.21 -7.09 -13.31
C ASP A 81 7.86 -6.18 -14.38
N VAL A 82 7.57 -4.87 -14.33
CA VAL A 82 8.22 -3.85 -15.17
C VAL A 82 9.28 -3.10 -14.34
N PHE A 83 10.45 -2.83 -14.92
CA PHE A 83 11.55 -2.16 -14.25
C PHE A 83 11.94 -0.87 -14.99
N LEU A 84 12.31 0.16 -14.24
CA LEU A 84 12.79 1.43 -14.77
C LEU A 84 14.24 1.66 -14.31
N LEU A 85 15.16 1.86 -15.25
CA LEU A 85 16.51 2.32 -14.97
C LEU A 85 16.60 3.79 -15.34
N ASP A 86 16.51 4.67 -14.35
CA ASP A 86 16.65 6.11 -14.51
C ASP A 86 18.13 6.49 -14.31
N LEU A 87 18.80 6.93 -15.37
CA LEU A 87 20.19 7.43 -15.35
C LEU A 87 20.24 8.97 -15.42
N GLY A 88 19.14 9.65 -15.08
CA GLY A 88 19.00 11.09 -15.11
C GLY A 88 18.67 11.65 -16.49
N LYS A 89 19.58 11.47 -17.47
CA LYS A 89 19.42 11.94 -18.87
C LYS A 89 18.81 10.89 -19.80
N THR A 90 18.95 9.61 -19.43
CA THR A 90 18.37 8.48 -20.16
C THR A 90 17.59 7.63 -19.17
N LEU A 91 16.41 7.17 -19.56
CA LEU A 91 15.58 6.25 -18.79
C LEU A 91 15.23 5.04 -19.65
N TYR A 92 15.48 3.85 -19.13
CA TYR A 92 15.08 2.59 -19.75
C TYR A 92 13.85 2.03 -19.04
N GLN A 93 12.79 1.72 -19.76
CA GLN A 93 11.69 0.90 -19.29
C GLN A 93 11.91 -0.53 -19.81
N TRP A 94 12.25 -1.45 -18.92
CA TRP A 94 12.40 -2.87 -19.23
C TRP A 94 11.14 -3.63 -18.81
N ASN A 95 10.48 -4.28 -19.75
CA ASN A 95 9.25 -5.03 -19.52
C ASN A 95 9.57 -6.52 -19.41
N GLY A 96 9.31 -7.13 -18.26
CA GLY A 96 9.38 -8.58 -18.11
C GLY A 96 8.38 -9.28 -19.04
N LYS A 97 8.72 -10.47 -19.56
CA LYS A 97 7.89 -11.19 -20.54
C LYS A 97 6.51 -11.60 -19.98
N GLU A 98 6.41 -11.79 -18.66
CA GLU A 98 5.21 -12.16 -17.92
C GLU A 98 4.54 -10.95 -17.23
N SER A 99 5.08 -9.73 -17.41
CA SER A 99 4.50 -8.51 -16.82
C SER A 99 3.14 -8.14 -17.43
N SER A 100 2.25 -7.61 -16.59
CA SER A 100 0.88 -7.31 -16.98
C SER A 100 0.77 -6.07 -17.88
N VAL A 101 -0.26 -6.02 -18.72
CA VAL A 101 -0.56 -4.84 -19.56
C VAL A 101 -0.76 -3.59 -18.71
N LEU A 102 -1.37 -3.73 -17.53
CA LEU A 102 -1.56 -2.63 -16.59
C LEU A 102 -0.21 -2.06 -16.13
N GLU A 103 0.72 -2.92 -15.71
CA GLU A 103 2.05 -2.49 -15.26
C GLU A 103 2.82 -1.78 -16.37
N LYS A 104 2.79 -2.32 -17.60
CA LYS A 104 3.42 -1.68 -18.77
C LYS A 104 2.83 -0.30 -19.06
N THR A 105 1.50 -0.19 -19.02
CA THR A 105 0.79 1.07 -19.28
C THR A 105 1.09 2.10 -18.20
N LYS A 106 1.03 1.70 -16.93
CA LYS A 106 1.30 2.59 -15.80
C LYS A 106 2.77 2.98 -15.69
N ALA A 107 3.69 2.09 -16.06
CA ALA A 107 5.10 2.43 -16.20
C ALA A 107 5.29 3.52 -17.27
N ALA A 108 4.64 3.38 -18.43
CA ALA A 108 4.72 4.40 -19.49
C ALA A 108 4.11 5.74 -19.04
N GLU A 109 2.97 5.74 -18.33
CA GLU A 109 2.39 6.95 -17.73
C GLU A 109 3.35 7.60 -16.73
N TYR A 110 3.98 6.81 -15.86
CA TYR A 110 4.95 7.29 -14.88
C TYR A 110 6.17 7.92 -15.54
N VAL A 111 6.75 7.25 -16.55
CA VAL A 111 7.87 7.75 -17.35
C VAL A 111 7.52 9.03 -18.11
N SER A 112 6.30 9.13 -18.64
CA SER A 112 5.80 10.33 -19.28
C SER A 112 5.77 11.53 -18.31
N GLY A 113 5.37 11.31 -17.06
CA GLY A 113 5.45 12.32 -16.00
C GLY A 113 6.89 12.82 -15.77
N ILE A 114 7.86 11.91 -15.64
CA ILE A 114 9.27 12.29 -15.50
C ILE A 114 9.75 13.08 -16.72
N ARG A 115 9.36 12.68 -17.92
CA ARG A 115 9.74 13.35 -19.17
C ARG A 115 9.15 14.77 -19.27
N ALA A 116 7.96 14.99 -18.73
CA ALA A 116 7.36 16.32 -18.67
C ALA A 116 8.18 17.29 -17.81
N ASP A 117 8.79 16.79 -16.72
CA ASP A 117 9.67 17.57 -15.84
C ASP A 117 11.10 17.69 -16.40
N ARG A 118 11.54 16.71 -17.19
CA ARG A 118 12.90 16.61 -17.75
C ARG A 118 12.87 16.68 -19.28
N SER A 119 12.81 17.90 -19.82
CA SER A 119 12.62 18.16 -21.26
C SER A 119 13.63 17.48 -22.20
N SER A 120 14.84 17.18 -21.74
CA SER A 120 15.89 16.48 -22.51
C SER A 120 16.01 14.98 -22.23
N LEU A 121 15.04 14.37 -21.52
CA LEU A 121 15.09 12.96 -21.16
C LEU A 121 14.90 12.06 -22.39
N LYS A 122 15.90 11.20 -22.66
CA LYS A 122 15.78 10.11 -23.62
C LYS A 122 15.11 8.91 -22.95
N VAL A 123 14.09 8.33 -23.59
CA VAL A 123 13.38 7.14 -23.09
C VAL A 123 13.56 5.99 -24.08
N GLU A 124 13.92 4.81 -23.58
CA GLU A 124 14.00 3.57 -24.34
C GLU A 124 13.11 2.50 -23.69
N VAL A 125 12.21 1.90 -24.46
CA VAL A 125 11.34 0.80 -24.00
C VAL A 125 11.87 -0.51 -24.58
N ILE A 126 12.08 -1.50 -23.72
CA ILE A 126 12.77 -2.75 -24.04
C ILE A 126 11.96 -3.90 -23.46
N ASP A 127 11.63 -4.89 -24.29
CA ASP A 127 10.95 -6.10 -23.82
C ASP A 127 11.96 -7.24 -23.56
N GLU A 128 11.72 -8.04 -22.52
CA GLU A 128 12.48 -9.25 -22.25
C GLU A 128 12.48 -10.20 -23.46
N GLY A 129 13.62 -10.82 -23.74
CA GLY A 129 13.83 -11.72 -24.87
C GLY A 129 14.15 -11.02 -26.21
N THR A 130 14.05 -9.70 -26.30
CA THR A 130 14.37 -8.96 -27.53
C THR A 130 15.87 -8.72 -27.70
N ARG A 131 16.29 -8.41 -28.94
CA ARG A 131 17.69 -8.08 -29.29
C ARG A 131 18.16 -6.78 -28.64
N ASP A 132 17.25 -5.86 -28.38
CA ASP A 132 17.55 -4.52 -27.88
C ASP A 132 17.93 -4.53 -26.38
N GLN A 133 17.71 -5.63 -25.67
CA GLN A 133 18.10 -5.75 -24.26
C GLN A 133 19.59 -5.55 -23.98
N LYS A 134 20.45 -5.72 -24.99
CA LYS A 134 21.89 -5.45 -24.84
C LYS A 134 22.12 -4.02 -24.33
N THR A 135 21.38 -3.03 -24.83
CA THR A 135 21.56 -1.63 -24.39
C THR A 135 21.16 -1.45 -22.93
N PHE A 136 20.09 -2.12 -22.50
CA PHE A 136 19.68 -2.15 -21.10
C PHE A 136 20.76 -2.78 -20.19
N TRP A 137 21.29 -3.94 -20.57
CA TRP A 137 22.32 -4.62 -19.77
C TRP A 137 23.60 -3.80 -19.69
N ASP A 138 24.05 -3.21 -20.79
CA ASP A 138 25.21 -2.34 -20.83
C ASP A 138 25.00 -1.12 -19.89
N ALA A 139 23.81 -0.50 -19.94
CA ALA A 139 23.44 0.63 -19.07
C ALA A 139 23.29 0.24 -17.59
N LEU A 140 22.86 -0.99 -17.31
CA LEU A 140 22.74 -1.54 -15.96
C LEU A 140 24.12 -1.91 -15.35
N GLY A 141 25.19 -1.91 -16.15
CA GLY A 141 26.54 -2.29 -15.74
C GLY A 141 26.84 -3.78 -15.87
N GLY A 142 26.10 -4.48 -16.74
CA GLY A 142 26.23 -5.91 -17.01
C GLY A 142 24.90 -6.65 -16.89
N GLN A 143 24.83 -7.81 -17.54
CA GLN A 143 23.67 -8.70 -17.43
C GLN A 143 23.61 -9.32 -16.02
N VAL A 144 22.43 -9.28 -15.40
CA VAL A 144 22.13 -9.97 -14.13
C VAL A 144 21.15 -11.11 -14.38
N GLU A 145 21.01 -12.00 -13.40
CA GLU A 145 20.01 -13.06 -13.44
C GLU A 145 18.59 -12.47 -13.44
N VAL A 146 17.75 -12.88 -14.41
CA VAL A 146 16.32 -12.58 -14.44
C VAL A 146 15.58 -13.72 -13.75
N LYS A 147 15.00 -13.45 -12.59
CA LYS A 147 14.23 -14.45 -11.85
C LYS A 147 12.89 -14.74 -12.55
N PRO A 148 12.32 -15.94 -12.39
CA PRO A 148 10.95 -16.20 -12.82
C PRO A 148 9.95 -15.27 -12.13
N ALA A 149 8.78 -15.05 -12.75
CA ALA A 149 7.69 -14.38 -12.07
C ALA A 149 7.35 -15.11 -10.76
N ALA A 150 7.18 -14.36 -9.67
CA ALA A 150 6.74 -14.96 -8.41
C ALA A 150 5.33 -15.55 -8.60
N ALA A 151 5.14 -16.82 -8.21
CA ALA A 151 3.81 -17.43 -8.22
C ALA A 151 2.87 -16.60 -7.34
N VAL A 152 1.71 -16.24 -7.88
CA VAL A 152 0.64 -15.64 -7.08
C VAL A 152 0.19 -16.73 -6.11
N SER A 153 0.59 -16.63 -4.84
CA SER A 153 0.09 -17.54 -3.80
C SER A 153 -1.40 -17.30 -3.65
N GLU A 154 -2.21 -18.35 -3.85
CA GLU A 154 -3.62 -18.33 -3.45
C GLU A 154 -3.66 -18.16 -1.94
N GLU A 155 -4.02 -16.96 -1.47
CA GLU A 155 -4.22 -16.74 -0.06
C GLU A 155 -5.52 -17.42 0.40
N PRO A 156 -5.52 -17.99 1.62
CA PRO A 156 -6.70 -18.64 2.17
C PRO A 156 -7.87 -17.67 2.21
N GLU A 157 -9.08 -18.20 2.05
CA GLU A 157 -10.32 -17.44 2.17
C GLU A 157 -10.39 -16.83 3.58
N TYR A 158 -10.27 -15.51 3.64
CA TYR A 158 -10.26 -14.80 4.91
C TYR A 158 -11.68 -14.48 5.37
N VAL A 159 -11.95 -14.74 6.66
CA VAL A 159 -13.25 -14.49 7.30
C VAL A 159 -13.17 -13.21 8.10
N LYS A 160 -13.96 -12.18 7.71
CA LYS A 160 -14.07 -10.92 8.46
C LYS A 160 -14.41 -11.15 9.94
N LYS A 161 -13.81 -10.40 10.85
CA LYS A 161 -14.10 -10.48 12.31
C LYS A 161 -14.36 -9.09 12.87
N LEU A 162 -15.34 -8.99 13.77
CA LEU A 162 -15.65 -7.75 14.48
C LEU A 162 -15.49 -7.99 15.98
N TYR A 163 -14.67 -7.17 16.62
CA TYR A 163 -14.47 -7.20 18.07
C TYR A 163 -15.00 -5.92 18.71
N ARG A 164 -15.53 -6.04 19.92
CA ARG A 164 -16.01 -4.93 20.75
C ARG A 164 -15.01 -4.65 21.87
N LEU A 165 -14.70 -3.38 22.07
CA LEU A 165 -13.92 -2.84 23.18
C LEU A 165 -14.87 -1.99 24.05
N SER A 166 -15.23 -2.52 25.22
CA SER A 166 -16.19 -1.90 26.12
C SER A 166 -15.71 -1.96 27.57
N ASN A 167 -15.94 -0.91 28.35
CA ASN A 167 -15.68 -0.90 29.79
C ASN A 167 -16.95 -0.96 30.66
N GLU A 168 -18.12 -1.26 30.07
CA GLU A 168 -19.42 -1.28 30.78
C GLU A 168 -19.41 -2.17 32.03
N SER A 169 -18.60 -3.23 32.02
CA SER A 169 -18.40 -4.14 33.16
C SER A 169 -17.58 -3.57 34.33
N GLY A 170 -17.12 -2.32 34.24
CA GLY A 170 -16.20 -1.68 35.19
C GLY A 170 -14.71 -1.92 34.88
N SER A 171 -14.41 -2.73 33.87
CA SER A 171 -13.07 -2.95 33.32
C SER A 171 -13.14 -3.09 31.81
N VAL A 172 -12.08 -2.70 31.10
CA VAL A 172 -12.03 -2.78 29.63
C VAL A 172 -11.98 -4.25 29.18
N GLN A 173 -12.99 -4.67 28.43
CA GLN A 173 -13.13 -5.99 27.84
C GLN A 173 -12.98 -5.91 26.33
N PHE A 174 -12.35 -6.94 25.75
CA PHE A 174 -12.17 -7.07 24.29
C PHE A 174 -12.73 -8.41 23.83
N THR A 175 -13.93 -8.39 23.25
CA THR A 175 -14.73 -9.58 22.93
C THR A 175 -14.99 -9.70 21.42
N LEU A 176 -15.13 -10.93 20.92
CA LEU A 176 -15.54 -11.16 19.54
C LEU A 176 -17.06 -11.04 19.45
N GLU A 177 -17.54 -10.10 18.63
CA GLU A 177 -18.96 -9.80 18.48
C GLU A 177 -19.57 -10.47 17.24
N GLY A 178 -18.75 -10.72 16.22
CA GLY A 178 -19.20 -11.45 15.04
C GLY A 178 -18.06 -11.90 14.13
N SER A 179 -18.35 -12.86 13.25
CA SER A 179 -17.42 -13.34 12.25
C SER A 179 -18.13 -13.74 10.95
N GLY A 180 -17.51 -13.48 9.82
CA GLY A 180 -18.01 -13.85 8.51
C GLY A 180 -19.30 -13.11 8.17
N PRO A 181 -20.29 -13.77 7.55
CA PRO A 181 -21.50 -13.11 7.07
C PRO A 181 -22.36 -12.46 8.14
N SER A 182 -22.19 -12.82 9.42
CA SER A 182 -22.96 -12.21 10.52
C SER A 182 -22.50 -10.80 10.87
N VAL A 183 -21.29 -10.39 10.47
CA VAL A 183 -20.76 -9.06 10.74
C VAL A 183 -21.49 -8.02 9.89
N ASN A 184 -22.25 -7.13 10.56
CA ASN A 184 -23.02 -6.06 9.95
C ASN A 184 -23.25 -4.90 10.95
N GLU A 185 -23.85 -3.80 10.49
CA GLU A 185 -24.05 -2.56 11.26
C GLU A 185 -24.84 -2.75 12.55
N SER A 186 -25.77 -3.71 12.63
CA SER A 186 -26.56 -3.94 13.84
C SER A 186 -25.75 -4.44 15.04
N LEU A 187 -24.50 -4.87 14.84
CA LEU A 187 -23.58 -5.26 15.91
C LEU A 187 -22.85 -4.04 16.53
N LEU A 188 -22.94 -2.86 15.92
CA LEU A 188 -22.26 -1.66 16.40
C LEU A 188 -23.12 -0.93 17.43
N ASP A 189 -22.61 -0.79 18.65
CA ASP A 189 -23.19 0.06 19.69
C ASP A 189 -22.46 1.41 19.71
N SER A 190 -23.22 2.51 19.60
CA SER A 190 -22.66 3.87 19.66
C SER A 190 -21.97 4.19 20.99
N LYS A 191 -22.16 3.38 22.04
CA LYS A 191 -21.51 3.53 23.34
C LYS A 191 -20.13 2.91 23.45
N ASP A 192 -19.63 2.23 22.42
CA ASP A 192 -18.37 1.49 22.50
C ASP A 192 -17.44 1.73 21.30
N VAL A 193 -16.26 1.13 21.36
CA VAL A 193 -15.28 1.10 20.27
C VAL A 193 -15.24 -0.31 19.67
N PHE A 194 -15.15 -0.39 18.34
CA PHE A 194 -15.11 -1.67 17.62
C PHE A 194 -13.85 -1.80 16.78
N ILE A 195 -13.35 -3.02 16.64
CA ILE A 195 -12.22 -3.37 15.78
C ILE A 195 -12.71 -4.35 14.71
N LEU A 196 -12.75 -3.89 13.47
CA LEU A 196 -13.11 -4.70 12.31
C LEU A 196 -11.83 -5.15 11.60
N ASP A 197 -11.63 -6.46 11.53
CA ASP A 197 -10.57 -7.08 10.76
C ASP A 197 -11.13 -7.60 9.43
N VAL A 198 -10.65 -7.02 8.33
CA VAL A 198 -10.90 -7.46 6.95
C VAL A 198 -9.63 -7.96 6.27
N HIS A 199 -8.63 -8.41 7.05
CA HIS A 199 -7.31 -8.94 6.69
C HIS A 199 -6.34 -7.95 6.10
N HIS A 200 -6.79 -7.23 5.08
CA HIS A 200 -5.96 -6.29 4.35
C HIS A 200 -5.79 -4.95 5.05
N GLU A 201 -6.70 -4.63 5.97
CA GLU A 201 -6.76 -3.41 6.74
C GLU A 201 -7.55 -3.69 8.03
N ILE A 202 -7.18 -3.00 9.11
CA ILE A 202 -7.91 -3.00 10.37
C ILE A 202 -8.61 -1.66 10.54
N PHE A 203 -9.90 -1.68 10.84
CA PHE A 203 -10.64 -0.47 11.20
C PHE A 203 -10.89 -0.41 12.69
N VAL A 204 -10.65 0.75 13.30
CA VAL A 204 -11.05 1.10 14.66
C VAL A 204 -12.22 2.07 14.54
N TRP A 205 -13.43 1.58 14.74
CA TRP A 205 -14.64 2.39 14.74
C TRP A 205 -14.94 2.88 16.15
N VAL A 206 -15.19 4.18 16.30
CA VAL A 206 -15.44 4.82 17.58
C VAL A 206 -16.86 5.32 17.63
N GLY A 207 -17.67 4.73 18.52
CA GLY A 207 -19.04 5.15 18.76
C GLY A 207 -19.11 6.56 19.37
N SER A 208 -20.13 7.31 18.99
CA SER A 208 -20.31 8.71 19.39
C SER A 208 -20.56 8.90 20.89
N GLY A 209 -21.07 7.86 21.56
CA GLY A 209 -21.27 7.76 23.01
C GLY A 209 -20.17 7.01 23.76
N SER A 210 -19.11 6.55 23.08
CA SER A 210 -18.00 5.85 23.72
C SER A 210 -17.22 6.74 24.68
N ASN A 211 -16.65 6.14 25.72
CA ASN A 211 -15.93 6.92 26.72
C ASN A 211 -14.49 7.24 26.29
N LYS A 212 -13.89 8.21 26.99
CA LYS A 212 -12.53 8.70 26.70
C LYS A 212 -11.46 7.61 26.83
N GLU A 213 -11.68 6.61 27.69
CA GLU A 213 -10.70 5.55 27.92
C GLU A 213 -10.68 4.58 26.73
N GLU A 214 -11.84 4.07 26.30
CA GLU A 214 -11.98 3.26 25.09
C GLU A 214 -11.44 3.97 23.86
N HIS A 215 -11.77 5.26 23.72
CA HIS A 215 -11.33 6.07 22.59
C HIS A 215 -9.80 6.20 22.49
N ARG A 216 -9.11 6.25 23.63
CA ARG A 216 -7.65 6.28 23.73
C ARG A 216 -7.05 4.90 23.46
N LEU A 217 -7.73 3.84 23.88
CA LEU A 217 -7.23 2.46 23.82
C LEU A 217 -7.44 1.79 22.45
N GLY A 218 -8.44 2.19 21.67
CA GLY A 218 -8.81 1.52 20.40
C GLY A 218 -7.63 1.22 19.46
N LEU A 219 -6.77 2.21 19.19
CA LEU A 219 -5.57 2.01 18.35
C LEU A 219 -4.55 1.04 18.98
N SER A 220 -4.38 1.09 20.30
CA SER A 220 -3.48 0.18 21.00
C SER A 220 -3.99 -1.26 20.94
N TYR A 221 -5.30 -1.45 21.12
CA TYR A 221 -5.93 -2.77 21.01
C TYR A 221 -5.86 -3.31 19.60
N ALA A 222 -6.03 -2.48 18.56
CA ALA A 222 -5.84 -2.90 17.17
C ALA A 222 -4.42 -3.40 16.91
N GLN A 223 -3.41 -2.71 17.43
CA GLN A 223 -2.01 -3.15 17.31
C GLN A 223 -1.72 -4.43 18.12
N GLN A 224 -2.31 -4.57 19.31
CA GLN A 224 -2.18 -5.79 20.12
C GLN A 224 -2.89 -6.98 19.45
N TYR A 225 -4.04 -6.74 18.84
CA TYR A 225 -4.80 -7.71 18.07
C TYR A 225 -3.96 -8.30 16.93
N LEU A 226 -3.34 -7.43 16.11
CA LEU A 226 -2.44 -7.87 15.04
C LEU A 226 -1.36 -8.83 15.57
N LYS A 227 -0.74 -8.50 16.71
CA LYS A 227 0.29 -9.35 17.33
C LYS A 227 -0.27 -10.68 17.82
N LYS A 228 -1.46 -10.67 18.45
CA LYS A 228 -2.08 -11.85 19.06
C LYS A 228 -2.53 -12.87 18.02
N GLU A 229 -3.15 -12.41 16.93
CA GLU A 229 -3.62 -13.28 15.85
C GLU A 229 -2.49 -13.68 14.87
N GLY A 230 -1.26 -13.21 15.09
CA GLY A 230 -0.12 -13.50 14.20
C GLY A 230 -0.23 -12.81 12.84
N LEU A 231 -1.01 -11.73 12.75
CA LEU A 231 -1.15 -10.93 11.54
C LEU A 231 0.09 -10.04 11.33
N ASP A 232 0.28 -9.59 10.08
CA ASP A 232 1.41 -8.71 9.76
C ASP A 232 1.31 -7.39 10.53
N SER A 233 2.33 -7.08 11.34
CA SER A 233 2.42 -5.82 12.09
C SER A 233 2.41 -4.55 11.21
N ARG A 234 2.62 -4.71 9.90
CA ARG A 234 2.61 -3.65 8.90
C ARG A 234 1.23 -3.40 8.30
N THR A 235 0.23 -4.24 8.59
CA THR A 235 -1.16 -4.04 8.13
C THR A 235 -1.66 -2.62 8.48
N PRO A 236 -2.26 -1.90 7.52
CA PRO A 236 -2.87 -0.59 7.75
C PRO A 236 -3.86 -0.61 8.90
N ILE A 237 -3.95 0.51 9.62
CA ILE A 237 -4.98 0.73 10.63
C ILE A 237 -5.64 2.08 10.37
N ALA A 238 -6.95 2.07 10.14
CA ALA A 238 -7.77 3.28 10.01
C ALA A 238 -8.64 3.46 11.26
N LYS A 239 -8.56 4.63 11.91
CA LYS A 239 -9.44 5.00 13.03
C LYS A 239 -10.51 5.97 12.53
N VAL A 240 -11.75 5.52 12.56
CA VAL A 240 -12.95 6.25 12.11
C VAL A 240 -13.84 6.60 13.30
N MET A 241 -14.48 7.76 13.21
CA MET A 241 -15.48 8.21 14.19
C MET A 241 -16.87 8.02 13.60
N GLN A 242 -17.84 7.57 14.40
CA GLN A 242 -19.24 7.43 13.96
C GLN A 242 -19.81 8.74 13.37
N GLU A 243 -19.48 9.89 13.96
CA GLU A 243 -19.96 11.21 13.49
C GLU A 243 -19.07 11.81 12.37
N GLY A 244 -18.04 11.09 11.92
CA GLY A 244 -17.07 11.55 10.91
C GLY A 244 -17.33 10.94 9.53
N ASP A 245 -16.34 11.01 8.63
CA ASP A 245 -16.38 10.19 7.41
C ASP A 245 -16.00 8.75 7.75
N HIS A 246 -16.92 7.81 7.51
CA HIS A 246 -16.75 6.37 7.76
C HIS A 246 -17.10 5.54 6.51
N THR A 247 -17.12 6.16 5.33
CA THR A 247 -17.50 5.52 4.06
C THR A 247 -16.69 4.25 3.77
N MET A 248 -15.37 4.28 4.00
CA MET A 248 -14.50 3.11 3.78
C MET A 248 -14.77 1.99 4.78
N PHE A 249 -15.10 2.35 6.03
CA PHE A 249 -15.49 1.38 7.04
C PHE A 249 -16.83 0.72 6.66
N ASP A 250 -17.83 1.49 6.25
CA ASP A 250 -19.13 0.95 5.84
C ASP A 250 -19.00 0.03 4.62
N ASN A 251 -18.18 0.42 3.65
CA ASN A 251 -17.87 -0.42 2.50
C ASN A 251 -17.20 -1.73 2.94
N ALA A 252 -16.24 -1.68 3.85
CA ALA A 252 -15.56 -2.87 4.37
C ALA A 252 -16.50 -3.77 5.19
N LEU A 253 -17.36 -3.18 6.00
CA LEU A 253 -18.35 -3.88 6.84
C LEU A 253 -19.38 -4.63 5.99
N ASN A 254 -19.86 -3.98 4.93
CA ASN A 254 -20.93 -4.49 4.06
C ASN A 254 -20.45 -5.36 2.90
N ARG A 255 -19.13 -5.49 2.69
CA ARG A 255 -18.57 -6.37 1.67
C ARG A 255 -18.70 -7.85 2.08
N PHE A 256 -19.07 -8.70 1.13
CA PHE A 256 -19.07 -10.16 1.23
C PHE A 256 -18.22 -10.73 0.09
#